data_AF-A0A946ENJ9-F1
#
_entry.id   AF-A0A946ENJ9-F1
#
_cell.length_a   1.000
_cell.length_b   1.000
_cell.length_c   1.000
_cell.angle_alpha   90.00
_cell.angle_beta   90.00
_cell.angle_gamma   90.00
#
_symmetry.space_group_name_H-M   'P 1'
#
loop_
_entity.id
_entity.type
_entity.pdbx_description
1 polymer ?
#
loop_
_entity_poly.entity_id
_entity_poly.type
_entity_poly.pdbx_seq_one_letter_code
_entity_poly.pdbx_strand_id
1 'polypeptide(L)'
;MTPMPELHQILTEAGFSIRYVSGELITCILEEHGSQWRASAITEENALEIAFRTAVPSSLVRNIFYSRVKRKDADLEPVVQSRKDAVHTQRPLFRLGAAIEDKDVDYLLTDVLESQNRCVSQLLNAPTTAVPGQDSTSPPERQAIRMKFLSQEDAIERIKSLKATFSDSEIEIAQHAQRNMKLFLLQAITDMRSVLDQVESSNNKLEVLSSSFAKQLGVFAKKYWPGEVQALKKDSSPWDCGAQFDLPMESSFGRWSQVHDAASSVLSEYDLDSRADDFGWYDSAALSPRPLDPAGRLQQINSRFNRLQNKWSERNQRPAPHQWDAATQDETLWLARNLRWIRGSVIDTECWCELMGKLRRIAQFSPKHASFRRVLEFDYLPAVGSWAGEIGEQPREKQQRDNRRNLIINKPGKDDDLNFHMTWLQQAFDRFDCPEEIAFLLKDSGRREFANQLRSSGKSRRQRRQFPKICSIWCGESSSEEISPEFRNEVDASDNYESGIAVVPIDPHIQLVKQVLPLVEGTRILYVGNREDPELKASLEKTLQPKLLDWSIKGKGMNDTVKTIETSSYDIVLCATGFIDHETDKRIRKATKKSGCTYVSVYKGRRTACLQGLKRDLARVPCHQ
;
A
#
# COMPACT_ATOMS: atom_id res chain seq x y z
N MET A 1 19.33 0.02 -21.82
CA MET A 1 20.66 -0.26 -22.37
C MET A 1 21.24 1.10 -22.74
N THR A 2 22.22 1.56 -21.97
CA THR A 2 23.00 2.78 -22.23
C THR A 2 24.04 2.48 -23.30
N PRO A 3 24.28 3.37 -24.28
CA PRO A 3 25.27 3.15 -25.30
C PRO A 3 26.71 3.15 -24.73
N MET A 4 27.52 2.27 -25.31
CA MET A 4 28.81 1.72 -24.87
C MET A 4 29.97 2.68 -24.50
N PRO A 5 30.17 3.85 -25.12
CA PRO A 5 31.38 4.66 -24.87
C PRO A 5 31.47 5.26 -23.46
N GLU A 6 30.31 5.45 -22.81
CA GLU A 6 30.18 6.25 -21.61
C GLU A 6 30.61 5.51 -20.35
N LEU A 7 30.31 4.21 -20.23
CA LEU A 7 30.66 3.41 -19.05
C LEU A 7 32.18 3.19 -18.95
N HIS A 8 32.83 2.91 -20.08
CA HIS A 8 34.29 2.74 -20.13
C HIS A 8 35.01 4.03 -19.71
N GLN A 9 34.55 5.18 -20.21
CA GLN A 9 35.12 6.48 -19.85
C GLN A 9 34.92 6.81 -18.37
N ILE A 10 33.72 6.58 -17.82
CA ILE A 10 33.42 6.89 -16.42
C ILE A 10 34.22 6.02 -15.45
N LEU A 11 34.39 4.75 -15.76
CA LEU A 11 35.20 3.85 -14.93
C LEU A 11 36.67 4.28 -14.93
N THR A 12 37.18 4.71 -16.10
CA THR A 12 38.53 5.26 -16.21
C THR A 12 38.67 6.58 -15.42
N GLU A 13 37.69 7.49 -15.52
CA GLU A 13 37.63 8.75 -14.75
C GLU A 13 37.51 8.50 -13.24
N ALA A 14 36.92 7.37 -12.83
CA ALA A 14 36.79 6.97 -11.43
C ALA A 14 38.02 6.23 -10.88
N GLY A 15 39.05 5.98 -11.70
CA GLY A 15 40.30 5.35 -11.28
C GLY A 15 40.41 3.84 -11.56
N PHE A 16 39.45 3.25 -12.27
CA PHE A 16 39.53 1.86 -12.71
C PHE A 16 40.40 1.73 -13.96
N SER A 17 41.24 0.71 -14.00
CA SER A 17 41.91 0.27 -15.23
C SER A 17 41.19 -0.93 -15.83
N ILE A 18 40.96 -0.88 -17.14
CA ILE A 18 40.18 -1.88 -17.88
C ILE A 18 41.12 -2.59 -18.86
N ARG A 19 41.13 -3.92 -18.84
CA ARG A 19 41.87 -4.75 -19.80
C ARG A 19 40.96 -5.83 -20.38
N TYR A 20 41.05 -6.03 -21.69
CA TYR A 20 40.35 -7.09 -22.40
C TYR A 20 41.34 -8.15 -22.85
N VAL A 21 40.97 -9.42 -22.65
CA VAL A 21 41.73 -10.57 -23.15
C VAL A 21 40.83 -11.35 -24.09
N SER A 22 41.27 -11.49 -25.35
CA SER A 22 40.53 -12.18 -26.41
C SER A 22 40.84 -13.68 -26.39
N GLY A 23 39.80 -14.52 -26.24
CA GLY A 23 39.83 -15.98 -26.37
C GLY A 23 38.55 -16.49 -27.06
N GLU A 24 38.05 -17.69 -26.73
CA GLU A 24 36.73 -18.17 -27.19
C GLU A 24 35.56 -17.29 -26.67
N LEU A 25 35.76 -16.63 -25.52
CA LEU A 25 34.92 -15.57 -24.98
C LEU A 25 35.81 -14.36 -24.66
N ILE A 26 35.21 -13.18 -24.61
CA ILE A 26 35.92 -11.94 -24.28
C ILE A 26 35.92 -11.76 -22.77
N THR A 27 37.09 -11.74 -22.15
CA THR A 27 37.24 -11.53 -20.70
C THR A 27 37.59 -10.08 -20.43
N CYS A 28 36.73 -9.39 -19.68
CA CYS A 28 37.00 -8.07 -19.14
C CYS A 28 37.59 -8.18 -17.73
N ILE A 29 38.67 -7.43 -17.51
CA ILE A 29 39.36 -7.32 -16.24
C ILE A 29 39.31 -5.86 -15.79
N LEU A 30 38.66 -5.61 -14.65
CA LEU A 30 38.61 -4.33 -13.96
C LEU A 30 39.56 -4.34 -12.76
N GLU A 31 40.42 -3.34 -12.64
CA GLU A 31 41.39 -3.22 -11.55
C GLU A 31 41.33 -1.84 -10.90
N GLU A 32 41.21 -1.80 -9.58
CA GLU A 32 41.22 -0.59 -8.75
C GLU A 32 41.90 -0.91 -7.41
N HIS A 33 42.87 -0.09 -6.99
CA HIS A 33 43.56 -0.20 -5.69
C HIS A 33 44.03 -1.62 -5.30
N GLY A 34 44.56 -2.39 -6.26
CA GLY A 34 45.08 -3.75 -6.04
C GLY A 34 44.02 -4.85 -5.98
N SER A 35 42.74 -4.52 -6.15
CA SER A 35 41.65 -5.47 -6.30
C SER A 35 41.32 -5.67 -7.79
N GLN A 36 40.97 -6.89 -8.16
CA GLN A 36 40.74 -7.29 -9.55
C GLN A 36 39.41 -8.04 -9.68
N TRP A 37 38.54 -7.57 -10.57
CA TRP A 37 37.26 -8.19 -10.89
C TRP A 37 37.26 -8.63 -12.34
N ARG A 38 36.86 -9.88 -12.59
CA ARG A 38 36.94 -10.51 -13.91
C ARG A 38 35.59 -11.07 -14.30
N ALA A 39 35.18 -10.86 -15.54
CA ALA A 39 34.00 -11.50 -16.12
C ALA A 39 34.21 -11.79 -17.61
N SER A 40 33.66 -12.90 -18.09
CA SER A 40 33.74 -13.33 -19.49
C SER A 40 32.36 -13.33 -20.12
N ALA A 41 32.24 -12.81 -21.34
CA ALA A 41 31.00 -12.84 -22.12
C ALA A 41 31.28 -12.90 -23.63
N ILE A 42 30.23 -13.10 -24.42
CA ILE A 42 30.30 -13.17 -25.89
C ILE A 42 30.69 -11.80 -26.48
N THR A 43 30.30 -10.71 -25.82
CA THR A 43 30.60 -9.34 -26.23
C THR A 43 31.36 -8.60 -25.14
N GLU A 44 32.22 -7.64 -25.55
CA GLU A 44 32.94 -6.75 -24.62
C GLU A 44 31.98 -5.99 -23.69
N GLU A 45 30.78 -5.65 -24.19
CA GLU A 45 29.69 -5.00 -23.47
C GLU A 45 29.24 -5.77 -22.26
N ASN A 46 28.85 -7.02 -22.50
CA ASN A 46 28.35 -7.88 -21.45
C ASN A 46 29.48 -8.23 -20.46
N ALA A 47 30.72 -8.39 -20.95
CA ALA A 47 31.85 -8.67 -20.09
C ALA A 47 32.15 -7.50 -19.14
N LEU A 48 32.14 -6.26 -19.64
CA LEU A 48 32.36 -5.07 -18.83
C LEU A 48 31.21 -4.81 -17.86
N GLU A 49 29.95 -4.94 -18.29
CA GLU A 49 28.80 -4.71 -17.42
C GLU A 49 28.75 -5.73 -16.27
N ILE A 50 29.04 -7.00 -16.54
CA ILE A 50 29.11 -8.03 -15.51
C ILE A 50 30.26 -7.75 -14.55
N ALA A 51 31.46 -7.45 -15.08
CA ALA A 51 32.62 -7.13 -14.23
C ALA A 51 32.36 -5.88 -13.35
N PHE A 52 31.68 -4.85 -13.87
CA PHE A 52 31.30 -3.67 -13.11
C PHE A 52 30.25 -3.97 -12.02
N ARG A 53 29.26 -4.82 -12.33
CA ARG A 53 28.27 -5.26 -11.33
C ARG A 53 28.91 -6.04 -10.19
N THR A 54 29.98 -6.79 -10.46
CA THR A 54 30.76 -7.50 -9.44
C THR A 54 31.62 -6.53 -8.62
N ALA A 55 32.25 -5.54 -9.27
CA ALA A 55 33.07 -4.54 -8.58
C ALA A 55 32.24 -3.61 -7.68
N VAL A 56 31.05 -3.21 -8.15
CA VAL A 56 30.12 -2.33 -7.43
C VAL A 56 28.78 -3.04 -7.23
N PRO A 57 28.59 -3.83 -6.17
CA PRO A 57 27.39 -4.64 -5.97
C PRO A 57 26.13 -3.83 -5.63
N SER A 58 26.30 -2.62 -5.06
CA SER A 58 25.19 -1.72 -4.72
C SER A 58 24.54 -1.09 -5.95
N SER A 59 23.23 -1.31 -6.13
CA SER A 59 22.45 -0.70 -7.22
C SER A 59 22.36 0.83 -7.10
N LEU A 60 22.35 1.37 -5.88
CA LEU A 60 22.33 2.81 -5.63
C LEU A 60 23.63 3.46 -6.08
N VAL A 61 24.78 2.85 -5.76
CA VAL A 61 26.10 3.34 -6.21
C VAL A 61 26.20 3.23 -7.73
N ARG A 62 25.80 2.10 -8.34
CA ARG A 62 25.76 1.97 -9.80
C ARG A 62 24.86 3.03 -10.46
N ASN A 63 23.71 3.35 -9.86
CA ASN A 63 22.83 4.41 -10.36
C ASN A 63 23.44 5.81 -10.23
N ILE A 64 24.30 6.05 -9.24
CA ILE A 64 25.08 7.29 -9.15
C ILE A 64 26.06 7.38 -10.33
N PHE A 65 26.76 6.28 -10.65
CA PHE A 65 27.64 6.19 -11.82
C PHE A 65 26.86 6.41 -13.13
N TYR A 66 25.70 5.77 -13.30
CA TYR A 66 24.84 5.98 -14.47
C TYR A 66 24.18 7.37 -14.51
N SER A 67 23.98 8.05 -13.38
CA SER A 67 23.44 9.42 -13.37
C SER A 67 24.46 10.48 -13.77
N ARG A 68 25.76 10.19 -13.63
CA ARG A 68 26.84 11.03 -14.18
C ARG A 68 26.87 11.01 -15.71
N VAL A 69 26.48 9.88 -16.33
CA VAL A 69 26.25 9.77 -17.77
C VAL A 69 25.21 10.80 -18.24
N LYS A 70 24.05 10.83 -17.58
CA LYS A 70 22.92 11.70 -17.98
C LYS A 70 23.16 13.21 -17.78
N ARG A 71 24.14 13.61 -16.97
CA ARG A 71 24.48 15.03 -16.77
C ARG A 71 25.38 15.58 -17.88
N LYS A 72 26.27 14.75 -18.47
CA LYS A 72 27.11 15.17 -19.60
C LYS A 72 26.28 15.50 -20.86
N ASP A 73 25.15 14.82 -21.07
CA ASP A 73 24.23 15.11 -22.19
C ASP A 73 23.41 16.39 -21.99
N ALA A 74 23.15 16.79 -20.74
CA ALA A 74 22.36 17.99 -20.44
C ALA A 74 23.17 19.28 -20.54
N ASP A 75 24.50 19.21 -20.44
CA ASP A 75 25.41 20.36 -20.48
C ASP A 75 25.89 20.71 -21.91
N LEU A 76 25.39 20.02 -22.95
CA LEU A 76 25.78 20.21 -24.35
C LEU A 76 24.70 20.87 -25.25
N GLU A 77 23.55 21.30 -24.73
CA GLU A 77 22.64 22.16 -25.51
C GLU A 77 22.97 23.65 -25.30
N PRO A 78 23.46 24.37 -26.33
CA PRO A 78 23.62 25.80 -26.21
C PRO A 78 22.26 26.49 -26.33
N VAL A 79 22.00 27.36 -25.37
CA VAL A 79 20.99 28.40 -25.37
C VAL A 79 21.00 29.16 -26.70
N VAL A 80 19.94 29.01 -27.52
CA VAL A 80 19.56 30.00 -28.54
C VAL A 80 18.06 30.25 -28.46
N GLN A 81 17.73 31.47 -28.04
CA GLN A 81 16.41 32.06 -28.08
C GLN A 81 15.93 32.31 -29.51
N SER A 82 14.63 32.06 -29.73
CA SER A 82 13.71 32.79 -30.62
C SER A 82 14.13 33.10 -32.06
N ARG A 83 13.47 32.45 -33.04
CA ARG A 83 12.67 33.16 -34.08
C ARG A 83 11.87 32.23 -34.99
N LYS A 84 10.68 32.75 -35.30
CA LYS A 84 9.66 32.46 -36.31
C LYS A 84 10.07 31.82 -37.67
N ASP A 85 9.07 31.12 -38.21
CA ASP A 85 8.68 30.91 -39.62
C ASP A 85 9.22 29.71 -40.44
N ALA A 86 8.23 28.93 -40.91
CA ALA A 86 8.05 28.41 -42.28
C ALA A 86 8.71 27.09 -42.78
N VAL A 87 7.81 26.13 -43.11
CA VAL A 87 7.63 25.51 -44.45
C VAL A 87 8.52 24.31 -44.90
N HIS A 88 7.81 23.19 -45.13
CA HIS A 88 7.93 22.13 -46.16
C HIS A 88 9.11 21.14 -46.27
N THR A 89 8.68 19.86 -46.37
CA THR A 89 9.17 18.78 -47.25
C THR A 89 10.52 18.14 -46.85
N GLN A 90 10.82 16.84 -46.97
CA GLN A 90 10.42 15.74 -47.86
C GLN A 90 10.65 14.38 -47.16
N ARG A 91 9.80 13.38 -47.45
CA ARG A 91 10.20 11.95 -47.61
C ARG A 91 10.68 11.78 -49.06
N PRO A 92 11.45 10.74 -49.51
CA PRO A 92 11.15 9.32 -49.22
C PRO A 92 12.30 8.27 -49.44
N LEU A 93 11.92 6.97 -49.43
CA LEU A 93 12.52 5.78 -50.12
C LEU A 93 13.81 5.16 -49.51
N PHE A 94 14.12 3.84 -49.46
CA PHE A 94 13.66 2.51 -49.98
C PHE A 94 14.05 1.46 -48.88
N ARG A 95 13.31 0.39 -48.50
CA ARG A 95 12.94 -0.92 -49.12
C ARG A 95 14.07 -1.96 -49.29
N LEU A 96 14.00 -3.08 -48.55
CA LEU A 96 14.39 -4.49 -48.85
C LEU A 96 14.24 -5.28 -47.52
N GLY A 97 13.55 -6.42 -47.33
CA GLY A 97 13.01 -7.44 -48.23
C GLY A 97 13.80 -8.76 -48.10
N ALA A 98 13.11 -9.86 -47.73
CA ALA A 98 13.53 -11.29 -47.67
C ALA A 98 14.18 -11.78 -46.34
N ALA A 99 13.64 -12.72 -45.55
CA ALA A 99 13.18 -14.14 -45.74
C ALA A 99 14.31 -15.18 -45.56
N ILE A 100 13.93 -16.40 -45.09
CA ILE A 100 14.69 -17.65 -44.78
C ILE A 100 14.73 -17.90 -43.25
N GLU A 101 13.83 -18.69 -42.65
CA GLU A 101 13.53 -20.15 -42.68
C GLU A 101 14.22 -20.95 -41.55
N ASP A 102 13.39 -21.69 -40.80
CA ASP A 102 13.73 -22.74 -39.86
C ASP A 102 14.56 -23.84 -40.53
N LYS A 103 15.71 -24.18 -39.92
CA LYS A 103 16.26 -25.54 -39.76
C LYS A 103 17.55 -25.49 -38.93
N ASP A 104 17.77 -26.55 -38.15
CA ASP A 104 18.99 -26.91 -37.43
C ASP A 104 19.18 -26.35 -36.01
N VAL A 105 18.38 -26.85 -35.06
CA VAL A 105 18.77 -26.92 -33.64
C VAL A 105 18.39 -28.30 -33.07
N ASP A 106 19.09 -29.33 -33.54
CA ASP A 106 19.03 -30.68 -32.96
C ASP A 106 20.44 -31.30 -32.76
N TYR A 107 21.48 -30.47 -32.65
CA TYR A 107 22.88 -30.92 -32.55
C TYR A 107 23.73 -30.28 -31.44
N LEU A 108 23.13 -29.68 -30.40
CA LEU A 108 23.87 -29.06 -29.28
C LEU A 108 23.47 -29.55 -27.88
N LEU A 109 22.80 -30.70 -27.78
CA LEU A 109 22.36 -31.27 -26.50
C LEU A 109 23.15 -32.51 -26.02
N THR A 110 24.22 -32.89 -26.72
CA THR A 110 25.01 -34.10 -26.38
C THR A 110 26.44 -33.82 -25.89
N ASP A 111 27.03 -32.64 -26.16
CA ASP A 111 28.43 -32.35 -25.77
C ASP A 111 28.58 -31.62 -24.41
N VAL A 112 27.48 -31.12 -23.83
CA VAL A 112 27.51 -30.42 -22.53
C VAL A 112 27.37 -31.41 -21.34
N LEU A 113 26.90 -32.64 -21.59
CA LEU A 113 26.73 -33.66 -20.54
C LEU A 113 27.95 -34.58 -20.33
N GLU A 114 28.91 -34.61 -21.28
CA GLU A 114 30.16 -35.38 -21.11
C GLU A 114 31.34 -34.55 -20.54
N SER A 115 31.28 -33.22 -20.62
CA SER A 115 32.33 -32.33 -20.07
C SER A 115 32.19 -32.09 -18.57
N GLN A 116 30.99 -32.19 -17.99
CA GLN A 116 30.79 -32.04 -16.54
C GLN A 116 31.15 -33.29 -15.71
N ASN A 117 31.15 -34.48 -16.32
CA ASN A 117 31.51 -35.72 -15.62
C ASN A 117 33.02 -36.04 -15.62
N ARG A 118 33.85 -35.32 -16.41
CA ARG A 118 35.33 -35.49 -16.37
C ARG A 118 36.01 -34.67 -15.26
N CYS A 119 35.40 -33.59 -14.78
CA CYS A 119 35.96 -32.76 -13.70
C CYS A 119 35.81 -33.36 -12.29
N VAL A 120 34.88 -34.31 -12.10
CA VAL A 120 34.64 -34.92 -10.78
C VAL A 120 35.51 -36.17 -10.53
N SER A 121 36.00 -36.83 -11.59
CA SER A 121 36.83 -38.04 -11.45
C SER A 121 38.34 -37.79 -11.36
N GLN A 122 38.83 -36.55 -11.58
CA GLN A 122 40.26 -36.21 -11.46
C GLN A 122 40.67 -35.63 -10.10
N LEU A 123 39.71 -35.29 -9.22
CA LEU A 123 40.01 -34.82 -7.86
C LEU A 123 40.07 -35.94 -6.79
N LEU A 124 39.81 -37.20 -7.19
CA LEU A 124 39.79 -38.35 -6.27
C LEU A 124 41.00 -39.30 -6.40
N ASN A 125 41.98 -39.02 -7.28
CA ASN A 125 43.18 -39.86 -7.44
C ASN A 125 44.45 -39.03 -7.66
N ALA A 126 45.01 -38.45 -6.60
CA ALA A 126 46.40 -37.97 -6.60
C ALA A 126 47.18 -38.64 -5.44
N PRO A 127 48.40 -39.14 -5.71
CA PRO A 127 49.09 -40.08 -4.82
C PRO A 127 49.82 -39.39 -3.67
N THR A 128 49.89 -40.11 -2.56
CA THR A 128 50.65 -39.83 -1.34
C THR A 128 52.14 -39.65 -1.63
N THR A 129 52.67 -38.45 -1.41
CA THR A 129 54.12 -38.23 -1.26
C THR A 129 54.41 -37.63 0.11
N ALA A 130 55.08 -38.44 0.93
CA ALA A 130 55.59 -38.06 2.25
C ALA A 130 56.76 -37.07 2.11
N VAL A 131 56.75 -36.02 2.93
CA VAL A 131 57.94 -35.22 3.30
C VAL A 131 57.96 -35.14 4.83
N PRO A 132 59.09 -35.46 5.50
CA PRO A 132 59.14 -35.57 6.95
C PRO A 132 59.46 -34.23 7.64
N GLY A 133 58.78 -33.99 8.76
CA GLY A 133 59.23 -33.13 9.85
C GLY A 133 58.90 -31.65 9.72
N GLN A 134 57.89 -31.20 10.47
CA GLN A 134 57.99 -30.02 11.35
C GLN A 134 56.73 -29.86 12.21
N ASP A 135 56.97 -30.00 13.52
CA ASP A 135 56.32 -29.46 14.71
C ASP A 135 54.79 -29.32 14.79
N SER A 136 54.30 -30.05 15.80
CA SER A 136 52.99 -30.00 16.41
C SER A 136 52.59 -28.61 16.90
N THR A 137 51.61 -28.01 16.24
CA THR A 137 50.66 -27.09 16.89
C THR A 137 49.25 -27.58 16.60
N SER A 138 48.54 -27.96 17.66
CA SER A 138 47.14 -28.35 17.62
C SER A 138 46.29 -27.25 16.96
N PRO A 139 45.29 -27.59 16.14
CA PRO A 139 44.33 -26.60 15.65
C PRO A 139 43.53 -26.04 16.84
N PRO A 140 43.16 -24.75 16.84
CA PRO A 140 42.33 -24.20 17.89
C PRO A 140 40.98 -24.93 17.88
N GLU A 141 40.65 -25.50 19.03
CA GLU A 141 39.39 -26.17 19.31
C GLU A 141 38.25 -25.20 18.95
N ARG A 142 37.55 -25.48 17.84
CA ARG A 142 36.31 -24.77 17.50
C ARG A 142 35.35 -25.03 18.64
N GLN A 143 35.18 -24.06 19.54
CA GLN A 143 34.11 -24.06 20.52
C GLN A 143 32.78 -24.22 19.77
N ALA A 144 32.26 -25.44 19.76
CA ALA A 144 30.93 -25.72 19.25
C ALA A 144 29.97 -24.89 20.09
N ILE A 145 29.41 -23.84 19.49
CA ILE A 145 28.27 -23.11 20.06
C ILE A 145 27.18 -24.17 20.26
N ARG A 146 27.03 -24.68 21.48
CA ARG A 146 25.90 -25.54 21.85
C ARG A 146 24.64 -24.72 21.60
N MET A 147 23.99 -24.94 20.46
CA MET A 147 22.68 -24.35 20.20
C MET A 147 21.75 -24.89 21.30
N LYS A 148 21.22 -23.99 22.13
CA LYS A 148 20.14 -24.33 23.06
C LYS A 148 18.93 -24.67 22.21
N PHE A 149 18.61 -25.96 22.14
CA PHE A 149 17.35 -26.39 21.53
C PHE A 149 16.18 -25.86 22.36
N LEU A 150 15.14 -25.41 21.67
CA LEU A 150 13.90 -24.97 22.27
C LEU A 150 13.13 -26.19 22.79
N SER A 151 12.48 -26.08 23.94
CA SER A 151 11.61 -27.16 24.41
C SER A 151 10.41 -27.33 23.46
N GLN A 152 9.88 -28.55 23.35
CA GLN A 152 8.71 -28.80 22.50
C GLN A 152 7.48 -27.99 22.96
N GLU A 153 7.32 -27.79 24.27
CA GLU A 153 6.21 -27.02 24.85
C GLU A 153 6.30 -25.54 24.47
N ASP A 154 7.50 -24.96 24.57
CA ASP A 154 7.77 -23.58 24.16
C ASP A 154 7.56 -23.39 22.66
N ALA A 155 7.98 -24.36 21.83
CA ALA A 155 7.78 -24.33 20.39
C ALA A 155 6.29 -24.35 20.01
N ILE A 156 5.50 -25.21 20.67
CA ILE A 156 4.04 -25.26 20.47
C ILE A 156 3.40 -23.93 20.87
N GLU A 157 3.78 -23.38 22.02
CA GLU A 157 3.23 -22.12 22.50
C GLU A 157 3.60 -20.95 21.57
N ARG A 158 4.83 -20.96 21.04
CA ARG A 158 5.30 -19.95 20.10
C ARG A 158 4.52 -19.98 18.80
N ILE A 159 4.37 -21.14 18.17
CA ILE A 159 3.60 -21.27 16.91
C ILE A 159 2.11 -20.93 17.14
N LYS A 160 1.52 -21.32 18.29
CA LYS A 160 0.16 -20.89 18.66
C LYS A 160 0.05 -19.37 18.73
N SER A 161 1.04 -18.71 19.34
CA SER A 161 1.08 -17.26 19.41
C SER A 161 1.21 -16.62 18.03
N LEU A 162 2.09 -17.13 17.15
CA LEU A 162 2.23 -16.63 15.78
C LEU A 162 0.92 -16.74 15.00
N LYS A 163 0.26 -17.89 15.12
CA LYS A 163 -1.05 -18.13 14.50
C LYS A 163 -2.11 -17.12 15.00
N ALA A 164 -2.14 -16.86 16.31
CA ALA A 164 -3.07 -15.89 16.89
C ALA A 164 -2.77 -14.46 16.40
N THR A 165 -1.50 -14.04 16.41
CA THR A 165 -1.07 -12.72 15.94
C THR A 165 -1.42 -12.50 14.46
N PHE A 166 -1.20 -13.49 13.61
CA PHE A 166 -1.59 -13.44 12.21
C PHE A 166 -3.11 -13.32 12.05
N SER A 167 -3.89 -14.09 12.81
CA SER A 167 -5.35 -14.04 12.77
C SER A 167 -5.90 -12.68 13.22
N ASP A 168 -5.31 -12.07 14.25
CA ASP A 168 -5.71 -10.76 14.76
C ASP A 168 -5.44 -9.62 13.75
N SER A 169 -4.46 -9.81 12.86
CA SER A 169 -4.01 -8.81 11.87
C SER A 169 -4.42 -9.14 10.43
N GLU A 170 -5.22 -10.19 10.23
CA GLU A 170 -5.53 -10.74 8.90
C GLU A 170 -6.09 -9.69 7.94
N ILE A 171 -7.13 -8.95 8.36
CA ILE A 171 -7.78 -7.92 7.53
C ILE A 171 -6.87 -6.72 7.28
N GLU A 172 -5.98 -6.40 8.22
CA GLU A 172 -5.01 -5.33 8.03
C GLU A 172 -3.96 -5.73 6.99
N ILE A 173 -3.41 -6.93 7.10
CA ILE A 173 -2.49 -7.50 6.11
C ILE A 173 -3.16 -7.51 4.73
N ALA A 174 -4.44 -7.88 4.64
CA ALA A 174 -5.18 -7.93 3.37
C ALA A 174 -5.36 -6.57 2.66
N GLN A 175 -5.29 -5.46 3.39
CA GLN A 175 -5.38 -4.10 2.83
C GLN A 175 -4.09 -3.66 2.13
N HIS A 176 -2.97 -4.30 2.43
CA HIS A 176 -1.69 -3.94 1.88
C HIS A 176 -1.61 -4.15 0.36
N ALA A 177 -0.69 -3.44 -0.27
CA ALA A 177 -0.24 -3.71 -1.62
C ALA A 177 0.29 -5.15 -1.75
N GLN A 178 0.17 -5.73 -2.94
CA GLN A 178 0.59 -7.12 -3.23
C GLN A 178 2.02 -7.43 -2.78
N ARG A 179 2.94 -6.48 -2.97
CA ARG A 179 4.35 -6.59 -2.58
C ARG A 179 4.52 -6.76 -1.07
N ASN A 180 3.80 -6.00 -0.26
CA ASN A 180 3.91 -6.03 1.20
C ASN A 180 3.20 -7.27 1.79
N MET A 181 2.01 -7.63 1.28
CA MET A 181 1.31 -8.87 1.70
C MET A 181 2.17 -10.11 1.54
N LYS A 182 2.87 -10.19 0.40
CA LYS A 182 3.83 -11.26 0.09
C LYS A 182 4.91 -11.40 1.17
N LEU A 183 5.50 -10.28 1.58
CA LEU A 183 6.54 -10.25 2.62
C LEU A 183 5.98 -10.60 3.99
N PHE A 184 4.78 -10.14 4.35
CA PHE A 184 4.13 -10.54 5.61
C PHE A 184 3.87 -12.05 5.67
N LEU A 185 3.41 -12.64 4.56
CA LEU A 185 3.22 -14.09 4.47
C LEU A 185 4.54 -14.84 4.56
N LEU A 186 5.59 -14.33 3.89
CA LEU A 186 6.93 -14.89 3.97
C LEU A 186 7.45 -14.85 5.40
N GLN A 187 7.38 -13.70 6.08
CA GLN A 187 7.78 -13.56 7.49
C GLN A 187 7.05 -14.56 8.37
N ALA A 188 5.72 -14.67 8.26
CA ALA A 188 4.92 -15.56 9.09
C ALA A 188 5.32 -17.04 8.93
N ILE A 189 5.56 -17.50 7.70
CA ILE A 189 5.96 -18.89 7.45
C ILE A 189 7.42 -19.14 7.82
N THR A 190 8.32 -18.19 7.57
CA THR A 190 9.75 -18.31 7.90
C THR A 190 9.96 -18.27 9.41
N ASP A 191 9.18 -17.49 10.16
CA ASP A 191 9.23 -17.45 11.62
C ASP A 191 8.81 -18.81 12.20
N MET A 192 7.67 -19.36 11.75
CA MET A 192 7.24 -20.70 12.12
C MET A 192 8.30 -21.77 11.80
N ARG A 193 8.88 -21.75 10.59
CA ARG A 193 9.93 -22.71 10.22
C ARG A 193 11.21 -22.53 11.03
N SER A 194 11.58 -21.30 11.37
CA SER A 194 12.73 -21.02 12.23
C SER A 194 12.54 -21.56 13.66
N VAL A 195 11.30 -21.61 14.16
CA VAL A 195 10.97 -22.26 15.43
C VAL A 195 11.15 -23.78 15.31
N LEU A 196 10.75 -24.38 14.18
CA LEU A 196 10.93 -25.82 13.94
C LEU A 196 12.42 -26.21 13.84
N ASP A 197 13.26 -25.38 13.22
CA ASP A 197 14.72 -25.58 13.14
C ASP A 197 15.40 -25.65 14.51
N GLN A 198 14.77 -25.09 15.55
CA GLN A 198 15.32 -25.03 16.91
C GLN A 198 14.89 -26.20 17.80
N VAL A 199 14.09 -27.15 17.30
CA VAL A 199 13.62 -28.31 18.05
C VAL A 199 14.39 -29.55 17.63
N GLU A 200 14.91 -30.32 18.60
CA GLU A 200 15.76 -31.48 18.36
C GLU A 200 15.02 -32.69 17.74
N SER A 201 13.72 -32.83 18.01
CA SER A 201 12.86 -33.89 17.45
C SER A 201 11.44 -33.41 17.19
N SER A 202 10.89 -33.72 16.02
CA SER A 202 9.51 -33.39 15.69
C SER A 202 8.54 -34.28 16.48
N ASN A 203 7.41 -33.68 16.87
CA ASN A 203 6.31 -34.36 17.55
C ASN A 203 5.07 -34.22 16.67
N ASN A 204 4.23 -35.25 16.60
CA ASN A 204 2.94 -35.21 15.89
C ASN A 204 2.13 -33.94 16.19
N LYS A 205 2.14 -33.46 17.44
CA LYS A 205 1.45 -32.20 17.82
C LYS A 205 2.01 -30.98 17.10
N LEU A 206 3.34 -30.88 17.00
CA LEU A 206 4.06 -29.79 16.31
C LEU A 206 3.83 -29.84 14.80
N GLU A 207 3.82 -31.03 14.21
CA GLU A 207 3.56 -31.23 12.78
C GLU A 207 2.11 -30.87 12.40
N VAL A 208 1.13 -31.29 13.22
CA VAL A 208 -0.28 -30.92 13.02
C VAL A 208 -0.48 -29.40 13.14
N LEU A 209 0.16 -28.79 14.14
CA LEU A 209 0.04 -27.35 14.39
C LEU A 209 0.68 -26.52 13.26
N SER A 210 1.90 -26.86 12.84
CA SER A 210 2.60 -26.19 11.73
C SER A 210 1.86 -26.38 10.40
N SER A 211 1.37 -27.59 10.12
CA SER A 211 0.54 -27.86 8.94
C SER A 211 -0.77 -27.06 8.96
N SER A 212 -1.41 -26.93 10.13
CA SER A 212 -2.61 -26.10 10.31
C SER A 212 -2.32 -24.62 10.04
N PHE A 213 -1.19 -24.10 10.53
CA PHE A 213 -0.83 -22.70 10.30
C PHE A 213 -0.48 -22.44 8.83
N ALA A 214 0.33 -23.30 8.20
CA ALA A 214 0.61 -23.21 6.77
C ALA A 214 -0.66 -23.28 5.90
N LYS A 215 -1.63 -24.13 6.27
CA LYS A 215 -2.95 -24.19 5.61
C LYS A 215 -3.72 -22.88 5.76
N GLN A 216 -3.70 -22.25 6.95
CA GLN A 216 -4.33 -20.94 7.16
C GLN A 216 -3.69 -19.86 6.28
N LEU A 217 -2.37 -19.77 6.25
CA LEU A 217 -1.65 -18.83 5.37
C LEU A 217 -1.96 -19.08 3.88
N GLY A 218 -2.08 -20.35 3.48
CA GLY A 218 -2.49 -20.72 2.13
C GLY A 218 -3.94 -20.35 1.79
N VAL A 219 -4.87 -20.44 2.74
CA VAL A 219 -6.26 -19.97 2.56
C VAL A 219 -6.29 -18.45 2.45
N PHE A 220 -5.55 -17.75 3.31
CA PHE A 220 -5.41 -16.29 3.26
C PHE A 220 -4.89 -15.84 1.89
N ALA A 221 -3.80 -16.44 1.40
CA ALA A 221 -3.27 -16.15 0.08
C ALA A 221 -4.37 -16.36 -0.98
N LYS A 222 -4.97 -17.54 -1.05
CA LYS A 222 -6.04 -17.81 -2.03
C LYS A 222 -7.21 -16.81 -1.99
N LYS A 223 -7.52 -16.25 -0.82
CA LYS A 223 -8.60 -15.26 -0.61
C LYS A 223 -8.20 -13.86 -1.10
N TYR A 224 -7.03 -13.36 -0.70
CA TYR A 224 -6.65 -11.94 -0.90
C TYR A 224 -5.51 -11.72 -1.92
N TRP A 225 -4.68 -12.73 -2.13
CA TRP A 225 -3.57 -12.73 -3.09
C TRP A 225 -3.27 -14.15 -3.65
N PRO A 226 -3.68 -14.45 -4.90
CA PRO A 226 -3.71 -15.81 -5.44
C PRO A 226 -2.34 -16.37 -5.88
N GLY A 227 -1.23 -15.74 -5.48
CA GLY A 227 0.09 -16.30 -5.73
C GLY A 227 0.50 -17.31 -4.67
N GLU A 228 1.51 -18.10 -5.00
CA GLU A 228 2.06 -19.12 -4.12
C GLU A 228 3.37 -18.59 -3.53
N VAL A 229 3.52 -18.56 -2.20
CA VAL A 229 4.82 -18.34 -1.55
C VAL A 229 5.57 -19.66 -1.58
N GLN A 230 6.78 -19.69 -2.13
CA GLN A 230 7.60 -20.91 -2.23
C GLN A 230 7.79 -21.56 -0.84
N ALA A 231 8.02 -20.75 0.19
CA ALA A 231 8.16 -21.18 1.58
C ALA A 231 6.90 -21.86 2.18
N LEU A 232 5.72 -21.80 1.53
CA LEU A 232 4.54 -22.57 1.96
C LEU A 232 4.60 -24.04 1.52
N LYS A 233 5.42 -24.40 0.53
CA LYS A 233 5.56 -25.80 0.06
C LYS A 233 6.31 -26.60 1.11
N LYS A 234 5.79 -27.78 1.49
CA LYS A 234 6.37 -28.62 2.54
C LYS A 234 7.88 -28.85 2.35
N ASP A 235 8.28 -29.14 1.11
CA ASP A 235 9.66 -29.51 0.76
C ASP A 235 10.52 -28.30 0.35
N SER A 236 10.03 -27.07 0.53
CA SER A 236 10.83 -25.86 0.30
C SER A 236 12.00 -25.82 1.27
N SER A 237 13.14 -25.36 0.77
CA SER A 237 14.32 -25.01 1.54
C SER A 237 14.49 -23.48 1.64
N PRO A 238 15.29 -22.96 2.58
CA PRO A 238 15.60 -21.53 2.66
C PRO A 238 16.19 -20.97 1.35
N TRP A 239 16.92 -21.80 0.62
CA TRP A 239 17.58 -21.49 -0.65
C TRP A 239 16.60 -21.13 -1.76
N ASP A 240 15.40 -21.72 -1.76
CA ASP A 240 14.41 -21.53 -2.82
C ASP A 240 13.70 -20.17 -2.76
N CYS A 241 13.88 -19.40 -1.68
CA CYS A 241 13.08 -18.21 -1.40
C CYS A 241 13.65 -16.90 -1.96
N GLY A 242 14.96 -16.84 -2.23
CA GLY A 242 15.63 -15.58 -2.60
C GLY A 242 15.13 -14.95 -3.90
N ALA A 243 14.91 -15.76 -4.93
CA ALA A 243 14.51 -15.29 -6.26
C ALA A 243 13.06 -14.75 -6.33
N GLN A 244 12.19 -15.13 -5.38
CA GLN A 244 10.78 -14.79 -5.45
C GLN A 244 10.46 -13.37 -4.94
N PHE A 245 11.30 -12.81 -4.07
CA PHE A 245 10.99 -11.58 -3.33
C PHE A 245 12.07 -10.50 -3.47
N ASP A 246 12.93 -10.59 -4.49
CA ASP A 246 14.06 -9.67 -4.71
C ASP A 246 14.89 -9.45 -3.45
N LEU A 247 15.02 -10.49 -2.61
CA LEU A 247 15.83 -10.40 -1.39
C LEU A 247 17.28 -10.16 -1.80
N PRO A 248 18.05 -9.34 -1.07
CA PRO A 248 19.47 -9.17 -1.33
C PRO A 248 20.10 -10.57 -1.41
N MET A 249 20.69 -10.88 -2.57
CA MET A 249 21.36 -12.16 -2.83
C MET A 249 22.67 -12.18 -2.02
N GLU A 250 22.54 -12.27 -0.70
CA GLU A 250 23.56 -12.87 0.12
C GLU A 250 23.58 -14.33 -0.32
N SER A 251 24.69 -14.72 -0.95
CA SER A 251 24.92 -16.07 -1.45
C SER A 251 24.49 -17.09 -0.40
N SER A 252 23.30 -17.65 -0.64
CA SER A 252 22.60 -18.69 0.12
C SER A 252 22.16 -18.39 1.56
N PHE A 253 20.85 -18.23 1.74
CA PHE A 253 20.23 -18.42 3.05
C PHE A 253 20.40 -19.89 3.49
N GLY A 254 21.15 -20.11 4.56
CA GLY A 254 21.36 -21.43 5.15
C GLY A 254 20.28 -21.80 6.18
N ARG A 255 19.53 -20.83 6.70
CA ARG A 255 18.52 -21.01 7.75
C ARG A 255 17.25 -20.19 7.49
N TRP A 256 16.12 -20.65 7.99
CA TRP A 256 14.84 -19.93 7.88
C TRP A 256 14.85 -18.57 8.60
N SER A 257 15.62 -18.44 9.69
CA SER A 257 15.78 -17.16 10.39
C SER A 257 16.43 -16.09 9.52
N GLN A 258 17.39 -16.46 8.66
CA GLN A 258 18.04 -15.49 7.76
C GLN A 258 17.07 -14.98 6.69
N VAL A 259 16.22 -15.87 6.15
CA VAL A 259 15.16 -15.48 5.21
C VAL A 259 14.15 -14.54 5.88
N HIS A 260 13.78 -14.84 7.13
CA HIS A 260 12.91 -13.98 7.93
C HIS A 260 13.50 -12.57 8.11
N ASP A 261 14.78 -12.47 8.48
CA ASP A 261 15.44 -11.20 8.74
C ASP A 261 15.63 -10.38 7.45
N ALA A 262 15.93 -11.05 6.33
CA ALA A 262 15.98 -10.43 5.01
C ALA A 262 14.59 -9.89 4.60
N ALA A 263 13.54 -10.69 4.75
CA ALA A 263 12.17 -10.26 4.46
C ALA A 263 11.75 -9.07 5.34
N SER A 264 12.16 -9.07 6.61
CA SER A 264 11.92 -7.98 7.55
C SER A 264 12.65 -6.70 7.17
N SER A 265 13.91 -6.81 6.77
CA SER A 265 14.72 -5.68 6.32
C SER A 265 14.11 -5.03 5.07
N VAL A 266 13.72 -5.83 4.09
CA VAL A 266 13.07 -5.35 2.86
C VAL A 266 11.73 -4.68 3.17
N LEU A 267 10.93 -5.24 4.08
CA LEU A 267 9.68 -4.61 4.51
C LEU A 267 9.93 -3.25 5.19
N SER A 268 10.97 -3.17 6.04
CA SER A 268 11.38 -1.90 6.67
C SER A 268 11.86 -0.86 5.65
N GLU A 269 12.58 -1.27 4.60
CA GLU A 269 12.94 -0.37 3.51
C GLU A 269 11.71 0.19 2.79
N TYR A 270 10.66 -0.64 2.61
CA TYR A 270 9.43 -0.17 1.97
C TYR A 270 8.63 0.77 2.87
N ASP A 271 8.65 0.54 4.18
CA ASP A 271 8.07 1.46 5.16
C ASP A 271 8.79 2.84 5.14
N LEU A 272 10.01 2.94 4.60
CA LEU A 272 10.74 4.20 4.40
C LEU A 272 10.51 4.87 3.03
N ASP A 273 9.82 4.21 2.08
CA ASP A 273 9.53 4.80 0.77
C ASP A 273 8.43 5.86 0.90
N SER A 274 8.81 7.13 0.87
CA SER A 274 7.91 8.28 1.05
C SER A 274 6.81 8.40 -0.01
N ARG A 275 6.91 7.66 -1.13
CA ARG A 275 5.87 7.60 -2.16
C ARG A 275 4.74 6.65 -1.79
N ALA A 276 5.04 5.65 -0.95
CA ALA A 276 4.05 4.70 -0.47
C ALA A 276 3.26 5.28 0.69
N ASP A 277 1.98 4.97 0.75
CA ASP A 277 1.23 5.11 2.00
C ASP A 277 1.52 3.96 2.97
N ASP A 278 0.90 4.03 4.14
CA ASP A 278 0.97 3.02 5.19
C ASP A 278 0.72 1.59 4.67
N PHE A 279 -0.13 1.43 3.65
CA PHE A 279 -0.49 0.13 3.10
C PHE A 279 0.42 -0.30 1.94
N GLY A 280 1.40 0.51 1.54
CA GLY A 280 2.35 0.21 0.47
C GLY A 280 1.89 0.64 -0.92
N TRP A 281 0.87 1.50 -1.02
CA TRP A 281 0.32 1.97 -2.31
C TRP A 281 0.80 3.39 -2.65
N TYR A 282 1.10 3.65 -3.92
CA TYR A 282 1.61 4.96 -4.36
C TYR A 282 0.54 6.00 -4.69
N ASP A 283 -0.73 5.58 -4.81
CA ASP A 283 -1.82 6.41 -5.33
C ASP A 283 -2.57 7.21 -4.26
N SER A 284 -2.04 7.30 -3.03
CA SER A 284 -2.72 7.97 -1.90
C SER A 284 -3.18 9.40 -2.24
N ALA A 285 -2.31 10.19 -2.88
CA ALA A 285 -2.64 11.54 -3.32
C ALA A 285 -3.76 11.58 -4.37
N ALA A 286 -3.84 10.55 -5.22
CA ALA A 286 -4.79 10.45 -6.32
C ALA A 286 -6.19 9.97 -5.88
N LEU A 287 -6.36 9.56 -4.62
CA LEU A 287 -7.66 9.21 -4.03
C LEU A 287 -8.55 10.45 -3.83
N SER A 288 -7.99 11.65 -3.89
CA SER A 288 -8.72 12.91 -3.78
C SER A 288 -9.14 13.43 -5.15
N PRO A 289 -10.40 13.88 -5.34
CA PRO A 289 -11.51 13.84 -4.38
C PRO A 289 -12.05 12.43 -4.14
N ARG A 290 -12.53 12.18 -2.92
CA ARG A 290 -13.21 10.92 -2.54
C ARG A 290 -14.59 10.83 -3.21
N PRO A 291 -15.12 9.60 -3.44
CA PRO A 291 -16.51 9.42 -3.83
C PRO A 291 -17.44 9.93 -2.71
N LEU A 292 -18.60 10.46 -3.10
CA LEU A 292 -19.61 10.94 -2.14
C LEU A 292 -20.19 9.81 -1.30
N ASP A 293 -20.50 8.67 -1.92
CA ASP A 293 -20.99 7.49 -1.22
C ASP A 293 -20.07 6.28 -1.51
N PRO A 294 -18.98 6.10 -0.74
CA PRO A 294 -18.09 4.96 -0.91
C PRO A 294 -18.77 3.61 -0.64
N ALA A 295 -19.75 3.58 0.27
CA ALA A 295 -20.45 2.35 0.64
C ALA A 295 -21.38 1.88 -0.49
N GLY A 296 -22.21 2.77 -1.03
CA GLY A 296 -23.04 2.47 -2.20
C GLY A 296 -22.20 2.13 -3.43
N ARG A 297 -21.04 2.79 -3.60
CA ARG A 297 -20.08 2.41 -4.65
C ARG A 297 -19.54 0.99 -4.46
N LEU A 298 -19.15 0.60 -3.24
CA LEU A 298 -18.71 -0.77 -2.96
C LEU A 298 -19.81 -1.79 -3.28
N GLN A 299 -21.06 -1.51 -2.89
CA GLN A 299 -22.20 -2.38 -3.20
C GLN A 299 -22.42 -2.52 -4.72
N GLN A 300 -22.27 -1.44 -5.47
CA GLN A 300 -22.35 -1.46 -6.92
C GLN A 300 -21.23 -2.26 -7.56
N ILE A 301 -20.00 -2.10 -7.08
CA ILE A 301 -18.85 -2.91 -7.52
C ILE A 301 -19.12 -4.39 -7.26
N ASN A 302 -19.55 -4.75 -6.05
CA ASN A 302 -19.86 -6.14 -5.71
C ASN A 302 -20.97 -6.72 -6.61
N SER A 303 -22.03 -5.95 -6.86
CA SER A 303 -23.13 -6.35 -7.74
C SER A 303 -22.67 -6.57 -9.18
N ARG A 304 -21.85 -5.67 -9.71
CA ARG A 304 -21.28 -5.80 -11.07
C ARG A 304 -20.30 -6.96 -11.17
N PHE A 305 -19.46 -7.14 -10.14
CA PHE A 305 -18.57 -8.29 -10.03
C PHE A 305 -19.35 -9.60 -10.05
N ASN A 306 -20.42 -9.73 -9.25
CA ASN A 306 -21.22 -10.95 -9.21
C ASN A 306 -21.92 -11.23 -10.55
N ARG A 307 -22.40 -10.21 -11.27
CA ARG A 307 -22.94 -10.37 -12.62
C ARG A 307 -21.89 -10.91 -13.60
N LEU A 308 -20.67 -10.41 -13.50
CA LEU A 308 -19.54 -10.85 -14.33
C LEU A 308 -19.11 -12.28 -13.96
N GLN A 309 -19.07 -12.61 -12.66
CA GLN A 309 -18.76 -13.95 -12.18
C GLN A 309 -19.81 -14.98 -12.58
N ASN A 310 -21.10 -14.64 -12.57
CA ASN A 310 -22.18 -15.54 -13.00
C ASN A 310 -22.11 -15.89 -14.49
N LYS A 311 -21.44 -15.09 -15.31
CA LYS A 311 -21.16 -15.43 -16.72
C LYS A 311 -20.06 -16.48 -16.87
N TRP A 312 -19.25 -16.69 -15.83
CA TRP A 312 -18.16 -17.66 -15.83
C TRP A 312 -18.65 -18.96 -15.21
N SER A 313 -18.27 -20.10 -15.79
CA SER A 313 -18.70 -21.41 -15.29
C SER A 313 -18.35 -21.62 -13.82
N GLU A 314 -19.28 -22.16 -13.03
CA GLU A 314 -19.15 -22.42 -11.59
C GLU A 314 -17.91 -23.25 -11.23
N ARG A 315 -17.49 -24.17 -12.12
CA ARG A 315 -16.37 -25.08 -11.87
C ARG A 315 -15.00 -24.42 -11.77
N ASN A 316 -14.78 -23.30 -12.47
CA ASN A 316 -13.44 -22.75 -12.63
C ASN A 316 -13.26 -21.35 -12.02
N GLN A 317 -14.34 -20.61 -11.72
CA GLN A 317 -14.26 -19.19 -11.33
C GLN A 317 -13.28 -18.39 -12.23
N ARG A 318 -13.18 -18.78 -13.49
CA ARG A 318 -12.23 -18.26 -14.48
C ARG A 318 -12.99 -18.05 -15.79
N PRO A 319 -12.84 -16.89 -16.43
CA PRO A 319 -13.29 -16.69 -17.80
C PRO A 319 -12.54 -17.62 -18.76
N ALA A 320 -13.28 -18.30 -19.64
CA ALA A 320 -12.67 -18.98 -20.78
C ALA A 320 -12.12 -17.93 -21.78
N PRO A 321 -11.13 -18.25 -22.62
CA PRO A 321 -10.52 -17.29 -23.54
C PRO A 321 -11.50 -16.54 -24.44
N HIS A 322 -12.60 -17.18 -24.86
CA HIS A 322 -13.64 -16.58 -25.69
C HIS A 322 -14.60 -15.65 -24.91
N GLN A 323 -14.59 -15.72 -23.58
CA GLN A 323 -15.39 -14.86 -22.69
C GLN A 323 -14.65 -13.54 -22.36
N TRP A 324 -13.43 -13.36 -22.85
CA TRP A 324 -12.63 -12.13 -22.73
C TRP A 324 -12.87 -11.17 -23.89
N ASP A 325 -14.13 -10.77 -24.09
CA ASP A 325 -14.49 -9.73 -25.05
C ASP A 325 -14.11 -8.32 -24.54
N ALA A 326 -14.21 -7.33 -25.43
CA ALA A 326 -13.91 -5.93 -25.09
C ALA A 326 -14.79 -5.43 -23.93
N ALA A 327 -16.06 -5.83 -23.89
CA ALA A 327 -16.98 -5.47 -22.81
C ALA A 327 -16.52 -6.01 -21.44
N THR A 328 -16.04 -7.26 -21.37
CA THR A 328 -15.51 -7.85 -20.14
C THR A 328 -14.20 -7.17 -19.71
N GLN A 329 -13.37 -6.77 -20.67
CA GLN A 329 -12.15 -6.00 -20.38
C GLN A 329 -12.48 -4.62 -19.80
N ASP A 330 -13.41 -3.89 -20.42
CA ASP A 330 -13.85 -2.58 -19.93
C ASP A 330 -14.50 -2.69 -18.55
N GLU A 331 -15.30 -3.75 -18.33
CA GLU A 331 -15.93 -4.03 -17.04
C GLU A 331 -14.90 -4.32 -15.94
N THR A 332 -13.92 -5.17 -16.21
CA THR A 332 -12.86 -5.52 -15.24
C THR A 332 -11.95 -4.33 -14.95
N LEU A 333 -11.65 -3.50 -15.96
CA LEU A 333 -10.92 -2.26 -15.79
C LEU A 333 -11.72 -1.25 -14.94
N TRP A 334 -13.02 -1.10 -15.21
CA TRP A 334 -13.91 -0.26 -14.43
C TRP A 334 -13.96 -0.70 -12.96
N LEU A 335 -14.08 -2.01 -12.70
CA LEU A 335 -14.07 -2.58 -11.36
C LEU A 335 -12.75 -2.28 -10.62
N ALA A 336 -11.60 -2.48 -11.29
CA ALA A 336 -10.29 -2.22 -10.71
C ALA A 336 -10.10 -0.74 -10.35
N ARG A 337 -10.42 0.17 -11.27
CA ARG A 337 -10.31 1.63 -11.05
C ARG A 337 -11.19 2.10 -9.89
N ASN A 338 -12.44 1.65 -9.85
CA ASN A 338 -13.37 2.03 -8.78
C ASN A 338 -12.95 1.45 -7.42
N LEU A 339 -12.45 0.21 -7.36
CA LEU A 339 -11.91 -0.36 -6.12
C LEU A 339 -10.68 0.39 -5.64
N ARG A 340 -9.77 0.80 -6.53
CA ARG A 340 -8.61 1.64 -6.18
C ARG A 340 -9.08 2.98 -5.61
N TRP A 341 -10.05 3.63 -6.24
CA TRP A 341 -10.55 4.94 -5.82
C TRP A 341 -11.18 4.94 -4.41
N ILE A 342 -11.98 3.92 -4.08
CA ILE A 342 -12.66 3.85 -2.77
C ILE A 342 -11.75 3.36 -1.64
N ARG A 343 -10.50 2.98 -1.92
CA ARG A 343 -9.55 2.43 -0.95
C ARG A 343 -9.36 3.35 0.25
N GLY A 344 -9.57 2.84 1.46
CA GLY A 344 -9.46 3.61 2.70
C GLY A 344 -10.63 4.58 2.96
N SER A 345 -11.69 4.55 2.15
CA SER A 345 -12.91 5.33 2.36
C SER A 345 -14.14 4.48 2.69
N VAL A 346 -13.99 3.16 2.78
CA VAL A 346 -15.08 2.21 3.03
C VAL A 346 -14.93 1.59 4.43
N ILE A 347 -16.04 1.46 5.15
CA ILE A 347 -16.07 0.82 6.48
C ILE A 347 -15.90 -0.70 6.37
N ASP A 348 -16.57 -1.31 5.39
CA ASP A 348 -16.46 -2.74 5.07
C ASP A 348 -15.15 -3.03 4.32
N THR A 349 -14.07 -3.05 5.09
CA THR A 349 -12.71 -3.30 4.60
C THR A 349 -12.52 -4.75 4.14
N GLU A 350 -13.20 -5.70 4.76
CA GLU A 350 -13.11 -7.11 4.37
C GLU A 350 -13.68 -7.33 2.97
N CYS A 351 -14.88 -6.83 2.67
CA CYS A 351 -15.47 -6.93 1.34
C CYS A 351 -14.60 -6.26 0.28
N TRP A 352 -14.02 -5.09 0.59
CA TRP A 352 -13.04 -4.45 -0.29
C TRP A 352 -11.83 -5.36 -0.57
N CYS A 353 -11.24 -5.95 0.47
CA CYS A 353 -10.08 -6.84 0.35
C CYS A 353 -10.41 -8.08 -0.47
N GLU A 354 -11.57 -8.70 -0.25
CA GLU A 354 -12.02 -9.87 -1.00
C GLU A 354 -12.21 -9.57 -2.49
N LEU A 355 -12.88 -8.46 -2.82
CA LEU A 355 -13.07 -8.06 -4.22
C LEU A 355 -11.73 -7.75 -4.89
N MET A 356 -10.81 -7.11 -4.18
CA MET A 356 -9.46 -6.85 -4.69
C MET A 356 -8.68 -8.16 -4.93
N GLY A 357 -8.79 -9.13 -4.01
CA GLY A 357 -8.20 -10.46 -4.17
C GLY A 357 -8.77 -11.23 -5.37
N LYS A 358 -10.09 -11.18 -5.57
CA LYS A 358 -10.76 -11.75 -6.73
C LYS A 358 -10.27 -11.13 -8.05
N LEU A 359 -10.12 -9.80 -8.12
CA LEU A 359 -9.55 -9.13 -9.30
C LEU A 359 -8.10 -9.51 -9.57
N ARG A 360 -7.25 -9.60 -8.54
CA ARG A 360 -5.87 -10.09 -8.68
C ARG A 360 -5.83 -11.51 -9.24
N ARG A 361 -6.79 -12.37 -8.85
CA ARG A 361 -6.91 -13.74 -9.36
C ARG A 361 -7.24 -13.77 -10.83
N ILE A 362 -8.18 -12.94 -11.24
CA ILE A 362 -8.52 -12.76 -12.64
C ILE A 362 -7.29 -12.29 -13.44
N ALA A 363 -6.52 -11.34 -12.91
CA ALA A 363 -5.33 -10.80 -13.58
C ALA A 363 -4.21 -11.83 -13.77
N GLN A 364 -4.01 -12.74 -12.83
CA GLN A 364 -3.00 -13.80 -12.93
C GLN A 364 -3.23 -14.74 -14.12
N PHE A 365 -4.50 -15.04 -14.45
CA PHE A 365 -4.85 -15.95 -15.55
C PHE A 365 -5.05 -15.24 -16.89
N SER A 366 -4.81 -13.93 -16.95
CA SER A 366 -5.15 -13.09 -18.11
C SER A 366 -3.93 -12.33 -18.66
N PRO A 367 -2.88 -13.05 -19.10
CA PRO A 367 -1.61 -12.44 -19.49
C PRO A 367 -1.68 -11.48 -20.69
N LYS A 368 -2.76 -11.56 -21.50
CA LYS A 368 -2.97 -10.67 -22.66
C LYS A 368 -3.45 -9.26 -22.29
N HIS A 369 -3.86 -9.01 -21.05
CA HIS A 369 -4.49 -7.75 -20.63
C HIS A 369 -3.59 -6.98 -19.66
N ALA A 370 -2.48 -6.48 -20.20
CA ALA A 370 -1.47 -5.73 -19.44
C ALA A 370 -2.05 -4.49 -18.75
N SER A 371 -3.03 -3.80 -19.36
CA SER A 371 -3.67 -2.59 -18.80
C SER A 371 -4.43 -2.88 -17.51
N PHE A 372 -5.31 -3.88 -17.51
CA PHE A 372 -6.07 -4.31 -16.33
C PHE A 372 -5.14 -4.74 -15.20
N ARG A 373 -4.14 -5.58 -15.51
CA ARG A 373 -3.13 -6.01 -14.52
C ARG A 373 -2.39 -4.81 -13.95
N ARG A 374 -1.99 -3.87 -14.81
CA ARG A 374 -1.24 -2.67 -14.43
C ARG A 374 -1.98 -1.83 -13.39
N VAL A 375 -3.31 -1.66 -13.52
CA VAL A 375 -4.14 -0.90 -12.55
C VAL A 375 -4.10 -1.50 -11.14
N LEU A 376 -3.93 -2.82 -11.02
CA LEU A 376 -3.88 -3.54 -9.73
C LEU A 376 -2.50 -3.50 -9.07
N GLU A 377 -1.46 -3.07 -9.79
CA GLU A 377 -0.10 -2.95 -9.25
C GLU A 377 0.00 -1.75 -8.31
N PHE A 378 0.91 -1.86 -7.34
CA PHE A 378 1.01 -0.94 -6.21
C PHE A 378 1.51 0.47 -6.58
N ASP A 379 2.30 0.53 -7.65
CA ASP A 379 2.98 1.72 -8.18
C ASP A 379 2.17 2.40 -9.30
N TYR A 380 1.01 1.87 -9.67
CA TYR A 380 0.17 2.50 -10.68
C TYR A 380 -0.47 3.78 -10.17
N LEU A 381 -0.28 4.86 -10.94
CA LEU A 381 -0.90 6.16 -10.74
C LEU A 381 -1.88 6.45 -11.88
N PRO A 382 -3.02 7.10 -11.59
CA PRO A 382 -3.98 7.43 -12.63
C PRO A 382 -3.43 8.50 -13.58
N ALA A 383 -3.76 8.38 -14.86
CA ALA A 383 -3.22 9.24 -15.93
C ALA A 383 -3.66 10.72 -15.78
N VAL A 384 -4.86 10.94 -15.23
CA VAL A 384 -5.46 12.27 -15.05
C VAL A 384 -5.15 12.84 -13.64
N GLY A 385 -4.13 12.32 -12.96
CA GLY A 385 -3.68 12.76 -11.64
C GLY A 385 -4.62 12.42 -10.47
N SER A 386 -5.88 12.09 -10.74
CA SER A 386 -6.85 11.62 -9.75
C SER A 386 -7.68 10.47 -10.30
N TRP A 387 -8.13 9.57 -9.41
CA TRP A 387 -9.03 8.49 -9.78
C TRP A 387 -10.40 9.00 -10.20
N ALA A 388 -10.89 10.07 -9.58
CA ALA A 388 -12.13 10.74 -9.98
C ALA A 388 -12.04 11.19 -11.45
N GLY A 389 -10.93 11.85 -11.84
CA GLY A 389 -10.67 12.26 -13.21
C GLY A 389 -10.55 11.09 -14.18
N GLU A 390 -9.86 10.00 -13.81
CA GLU A 390 -9.73 8.81 -14.66
C GLU A 390 -11.05 8.03 -14.84
N ILE A 391 -11.94 8.08 -13.85
CA ILE A 391 -13.28 7.49 -13.93
C ILE A 391 -14.27 8.43 -14.65
N GLY A 392 -13.94 9.72 -14.78
CA GLY A 392 -14.81 10.74 -15.34
C GLY A 392 -15.89 11.23 -14.36
N GLU A 393 -15.72 10.98 -13.06
CA GLU A 393 -16.61 11.53 -12.03
C GLU A 393 -16.01 12.81 -11.43
N GLN A 394 -16.85 13.83 -11.25
CA GLN A 394 -16.49 15.09 -10.59
C GLN A 394 -17.29 15.21 -9.29
N PRO A 395 -16.88 14.54 -8.19
CA PRO A 395 -17.61 14.54 -6.93
C PRO A 395 -17.83 15.93 -6.36
N ARG A 396 -16.89 16.86 -6.58
CA ARG A 396 -17.01 18.25 -6.10
C ARG A 396 -18.13 19.02 -6.79
N GLU A 397 -18.25 18.88 -8.10
CA GLU A 397 -19.33 19.53 -8.87
C GLU A 397 -20.67 18.89 -8.53
N LYS A 398 -20.71 17.56 -8.41
CA LYS A 398 -21.90 16.84 -7.95
C LYS A 398 -22.30 17.27 -6.53
N GLN A 399 -21.36 17.38 -5.60
CA GLN A 399 -21.60 17.84 -4.23
C GLN A 399 -22.08 19.28 -4.19
N GLN A 400 -21.52 20.16 -5.04
CA GLN A 400 -22.00 21.53 -5.16
C GLN A 400 -23.43 21.58 -5.68
N ARG A 401 -23.77 20.79 -6.69
CA ARG A 401 -25.15 20.65 -7.20
C ARG A 401 -26.10 20.08 -6.15
N ASP A 402 -25.71 19.01 -5.46
CA ASP A 402 -26.54 18.38 -4.41
C ASP A 402 -26.75 19.33 -3.21
N ASN A 403 -25.71 20.07 -2.81
CA ASN A 403 -25.82 21.08 -1.76
C ASN A 403 -26.70 22.27 -2.18
N ARG A 404 -26.59 22.74 -3.45
CA ARG A 404 -27.47 23.78 -4.01
C ARG A 404 -28.92 23.31 -3.98
N ARG A 405 -29.19 22.07 -4.45
CA ARG A 405 -30.52 21.45 -4.39
C ARG A 405 -31.05 21.33 -2.96
N ASN A 406 -30.23 20.91 -2.01
CA ASN A 406 -30.63 20.83 -0.59
C ASN A 406 -30.99 22.19 0.00
N LEU A 407 -30.32 23.27 -0.40
CA LEU A 407 -30.69 24.62 0.00
C LEU A 407 -32.01 25.07 -0.63
N ILE A 408 -32.26 24.69 -1.88
CA ILE A 408 -33.53 24.96 -2.57
C ILE A 408 -34.69 24.22 -1.89
N ILE A 409 -34.52 22.93 -1.58
CA ILE A 409 -35.51 22.09 -0.89
C ILE A 409 -35.81 22.64 0.51
N ASN A 410 -34.76 23.00 1.27
CA ASN A 410 -34.89 23.53 2.63
C ASN A 410 -35.06 25.06 2.66
N LYS A 411 -35.66 25.65 1.62
CA LYS A 411 -35.93 27.09 1.62
C LYS A 411 -36.89 27.44 2.77
N PRO A 412 -36.67 28.57 3.46
CA PRO A 412 -37.53 28.96 4.56
C PRO A 412 -38.93 29.34 4.06
N GLY A 413 -39.95 28.94 4.82
CA GLY A 413 -41.35 29.27 4.62
C GLY A 413 -41.78 30.56 5.34
N LYS A 414 -43.02 31.00 5.10
CA LYS A 414 -43.57 32.27 5.60
C LYS A 414 -43.64 32.40 7.13
N ASP A 415 -43.60 31.28 7.84
CA ASP A 415 -43.79 31.17 9.29
C ASP A 415 -42.50 30.79 10.03
N ASP A 416 -41.38 30.62 9.32
CA ASP A 416 -40.09 30.29 9.93
C ASP A 416 -39.45 31.52 10.61
N ASP A 417 -38.70 31.28 11.70
CA ASP A 417 -38.07 32.34 12.49
C ASP A 417 -36.95 33.11 11.72
N LEU A 418 -36.67 34.33 12.17
CA LEU A 418 -35.62 35.20 11.65
C LEU A 418 -34.24 34.56 11.69
N ASN A 419 -33.93 33.81 12.74
CA ASN A 419 -32.65 33.11 12.84
C ASN A 419 -32.50 32.01 11.80
N PHE A 420 -33.59 31.31 11.47
CA PHE A 420 -33.58 30.26 10.46
C PHE A 420 -33.33 30.85 9.07
N HIS A 421 -34.07 31.90 8.71
CA HIS A 421 -33.84 32.63 7.47
C HIS A 421 -32.42 33.21 7.36
N MET A 422 -31.88 33.76 8.45
CA MET A 422 -30.51 34.31 8.46
C MET A 422 -29.45 33.22 8.29
N THR A 423 -29.64 32.06 8.90
CA THR A 423 -28.74 30.91 8.77
C THR A 423 -28.78 30.35 7.35
N TRP A 424 -29.98 30.22 6.79
CA TRP A 424 -30.18 29.77 5.42
C TRP A 424 -29.56 30.76 4.41
N LEU A 425 -29.79 32.06 4.58
CA LEU A 425 -29.21 33.10 3.72
C LEU A 425 -27.68 33.08 3.74
N GLN A 426 -27.07 32.90 4.92
CA GLN A 426 -25.61 32.78 5.02
C GLN A 426 -25.09 31.59 4.21
N GLN A 427 -25.73 30.43 4.34
CA GLN A 427 -25.36 29.24 3.56
C GLN A 427 -25.59 29.44 2.06
N ALA A 428 -26.65 30.17 1.67
CA ALA A 428 -26.94 30.51 0.28
C ALA A 428 -25.88 31.43 -0.33
N PHE A 429 -25.42 32.47 0.38
CA PHE A 429 -24.40 33.40 -0.13
C PHE A 429 -23.01 32.78 -0.33
N ASP A 430 -22.72 31.69 0.38
CA ASP A 430 -21.49 30.93 0.20
C ASP A 430 -21.53 30.02 -1.05
N ARG A 431 -22.71 29.83 -1.66
CA ARG A 431 -22.94 28.81 -2.70
C ARG A 431 -23.58 29.33 -3.99
N PHE A 432 -24.33 30.41 -3.92
CA PHE A 432 -24.90 31.11 -5.07
C PHE A 432 -24.11 32.39 -5.33
N ASP A 433 -23.68 32.58 -6.57
CA ASP A 433 -22.87 33.72 -6.98
C ASP A 433 -23.74 34.97 -7.19
N CYS A 434 -25.00 34.78 -7.58
CA CYS A 434 -25.95 35.83 -7.93
C CYS A 434 -27.02 36.04 -6.84
N PRO A 435 -27.14 37.23 -6.23
CA PRO A 435 -28.23 37.57 -5.30
C PRO A 435 -29.63 37.38 -5.88
N GLU A 436 -29.78 37.46 -7.20
CA GLU A 436 -31.02 37.31 -7.94
C GLU A 436 -31.58 35.87 -7.86
N GLU A 437 -30.70 34.86 -7.86
CA GLU A 437 -31.08 33.44 -7.68
C GLU A 437 -31.65 33.21 -6.26
N ILE A 438 -31.03 33.83 -5.24
CA ILE A 438 -31.48 33.75 -3.85
C ILE A 438 -32.83 34.48 -3.68
N ALA A 439 -32.99 35.64 -4.30
CA ALA A 439 -34.23 36.41 -4.24
C ALA A 439 -35.40 35.68 -4.91
N PHE A 440 -35.14 34.95 -6.00
CA PHE A 440 -36.14 34.12 -6.67
C PHE A 440 -36.69 33.01 -5.76
N LEU A 441 -35.81 32.31 -5.02
CA LEU A 441 -36.23 31.23 -4.10
C LEU A 441 -37.12 31.73 -2.95
N LEU A 442 -36.87 32.96 -2.49
CA LEU A 442 -37.58 33.56 -1.35
C LEU A 442 -38.82 34.36 -1.75
N LYS A 443 -39.11 34.50 -3.05
CA LYS A 443 -40.18 35.37 -3.56
C LYS A 443 -41.54 35.11 -2.89
N ASP A 444 -41.85 33.84 -2.63
CA ASP A 444 -43.12 33.42 -2.04
C ASP A 444 -43.09 33.28 -0.52
N SER A 445 -41.93 33.34 0.13
CA SER A 445 -41.78 33.14 1.59
C SER A 445 -41.67 34.44 2.40
N GLY A 446 -41.74 35.61 1.76
CA GLY A 446 -41.48 36.89 2.44
C GLY A 446 -42.64 37.61 3.06
N ARG A 447 -42.39 38.12 4.27
CA ARG A 447 -43.13 39.23 4.86
C ARG A 447 -42.38 40.54 4.57
N ARG A 448 -43.09 41.61 4.17
CA ARG A 448 -42.50 42.97 4.04
C ARG A 448 -41.80 43.45 5.31
N GLU A 449 -42.31 43.02 6.46
CA GLU A 449 -41.74 43.29 7.79
C GLU A 449 -40.33 42.70 7.96
N PHE A 450 -40.11 41.49 7.42
CA PHE A 450 -38.83 40.80 7.47
C PHE A 450 -37.77 41.49 6.59
N ALA A 451 -38.16 42.03 5.43
CA ALA A 451 -37.25 42.74 4.54
C ALA A 451 -36.59 43.97 5.22
N ASN A 452 -37.35 44.69 6.06
CA ASN A 452 -36.82 45.86 6.78
C ASN A 452 -35.81 45.45 7.86
N GLN A 453 -36.07 44.35 8.57
CA GLN A 453 -35.12 43.80 9.55
C GLN A 453 -33.85 43.27 8.86
N LEU A 454 -33.98 42.58 7.72
CA LEU A 454 -32.86 42.06 6.95
C LEU A 454 -31.94 43.18 6.43
N ARG A 455 -32.49 44.31 5.94
CA ARG A 455 -31.67 45.47 5.52
C ARG A 455 -30.75 45.98 6.63
N SER A 456 -31.18 45.87 7.89
CA SER A 456 -30.44 46.35 9.06
C SER A 456 -29.47 45.31 9.67
N SER A 457 -29.56 44.03 9.28
CA SER A 457 -28.83 42.92 9.94
C SER A 457 -27.49 42.55 9.29
N GLY A 458 -27.08 43.21 8.22
CA GLY A 458 -25.86 42.91 7.48
C GLY A 458 -24.57 43.12 8.28
N LYS A 459 -23.88 42.04 8.65
CA LYS A 459 -22.63 42.08 9.42
C LYS A 459 -21.41 42.33 8.52
N SER A 460 -21.39 41.78 7.30
CA SER A 460 -20.26 41.92 6.36
C SER A 460 -20.51 42.96 5.26
N ARG A 461 -19.44 43.52 4.67
CA ARG A 461 -19.52 44.48 3.54
C ARG A 461 -20.28 43.89 2.33
N ARG A 462 -20.13 42.58 2.09
CA ARG A 462 -20.84 41.85 1.04
C ARG A 462 -22.34 41.76 1.34
N GLN A 463 -22.72 41.40 2.56
CA GLN A 463 -24.13 41.32 3.00
C GLN A 463 -24.83 42.67 2.94
N ARG A 464 -24.18 43.75 3.40
CA ARG A 464 -24.73 45.13 3.33
C ARG A 464 -25.01 45.60 1.89
N ARG A 465 -24.32 45.03 0.89
CA ARG A 465 -24.56 45.31 -0.53
C ARG A 465 -25.62 44.40 -1.16
N GLN A 466 -25.68 43.13 -0.74
CA GLN A 466 -26.53 42.12 -1.36
C GLN A 466 -27.93 42.04 -0.72
N PHE A 467 -28.06 42.23 0.59
CA PHE A 467 -29.36 42.17 1.27
C PHE A 467 -30.35 43.22 0.74
N PRO A 468 -29.97 44.50 0.50
CA PRO A 468 -30.90 45.47 -0.09
C PRO A 468 -31.40 45.08 -1.48
N LYS A 469 -30.56 44.44 -2.30
CA LYS A 469 -30.94 43.95 -3.65
C LYS A 469 -31.90 42.77 -3.58
N ILE A 470 -31.69 41.85 -2.65
CA ILE A 470 -32.64 40.76 -2.40
C ILE A 470 -33.97 41.35 -1.95
N CYS A 471 -33.97 42.28 -1.00
CA CYS A 471 -35.19 42.92 -0.50
C CYS A 471 -35.93 43.71 -1.58
N SER A 472 -35.25 44.39 -2.50
CA SER A 472 -35.92 45.13 -3.59
C SER A 472 -36.61 44.18 -4.57
N ILE A 473 -35.98 43.07 -4.94
CA ILE A 473 -36.60 42.02 -5.77
C ILE A 473 -37.76 41.35 -5.02
N TRP A 474 -37.57 41.08 -3.73
CA TRP A 474 -38.56 40.45 -2.88
C TRP A 474 -39.83 41.28 -2.67
N CYS A 475 -39.68 42.59 -2.53
CA CYS A 475 -40.79 43.53 -2.38
C CYS A 475 -41.43 43.95 -3.71
N GLY A 476 -40.94 43.43 -4.85
CA GLY A 476 -41.45 43.76 -6.18
C GLY A 476 -41.04 45.15 -6.70
N GLU A 477 -39.98 45.73 -6.14
CA GLU A 477 -39.44 47.05 -6.52
C GLU A 477 -38.48 46.97 -7.72
N SER A 478 -38.13 45.76 -8.18
CA SER A 478 -37.24 45.52 -9.32
C SER A 478 -37.64 44.25 -10.08
N SER A 479 -37.63 44.28 -11.41
CA SER A 479 -37.87 43.09 -12.24
C SER A 479 -36.61 42.22 -12.31
N SER A 480 -36.75 40.93 -11.99
CA SER A 480 -35.66 39.93 -12.08
C SER A 480 -35.66 39.29 -13.47
N GLU A 481 -34.91 39.84 -14.43
CA GLU A 481 -34.92 39.34 -15.82
C GLU A 481 -33.79 38.35 -16.15
N GLU A 482 -32.69 38.28 -15.39
CA GLU A 482 -31.54 37.42 -15.71
C GLU A 482 -31.36 36.32 -14.66
N ILE A 483 -32.08 35.21 -14.81
CA ILE A 483 -31.84 33.98 -14.04
C ILE A 483 -31.40 32.89 -15.00
N SER A 484 -30.29 32.22 -14.69
CA SER A 484 -29.72 31.15 -15.52
C SER A 484 -30.76 30.05 -15.83
N PRO A 485 -30.85 29.56 -17.08
CA PRO A 485 -31.74 28.45 -17.43
C PRO A 485 -31.38 27.14 -16.70
N GLU A 486 -30.12 26.93 -16.35
CA GLU A 486 -29.69 25.77 -15.55
C GLU A 486 -30.30 25.80 -14.13
N PHE A 487 -30.34 26.98 -13.51
CA PHE A 487 -30.93 27.17 -12.18
C PHE A 487 -32.44 26.93 -12.18
N ARG A 488 -33.16 27.38 -13.22
CA ARG A 488 -34.60 27.12 -13.35
C ARG A 488 -34.92 25.62 -13.38
N ASN A 489 -34.15 24.85 -14.16
CA ASN A 489 -34.29 23.40 -14.21
C ASN A 489 -33.99 22.72 -12.86
N GLU A 490 -33.08 23.27 -12.04
CA GLU A 490 -32.80 22.74 -10.68
C GLU A 490 -33.96 22.96 -9.72
N VAL A 491 -34.65 24.11 -9.81
CA VAL A 491 -35.83 24.42 -8.99
C VAL A 491 -37.01 23.53 -9.38
N ASP A 492 -37.30 23.41 -10.68
CA ASP A 492 -38.40 22.57 -11.18
C ASP A 492 -38.19 21.08 -10.82
N ALA A 493 -36.93 20.63 -10.77
CA ALA A 493 -36.60 19.27 -10.35
C ALA A 493 -36.78 19.03 -8.84
N SER A 494 -36.69 20.07 -8.00
CA SER A 494 -36.88 19.94 -6.55
C SER A 494 -38.35 19.76 -6.16
N ASP A 495 -39.28 20.36 -6.90
CA ASP A 495 -40.71 20.29 -6.59
C ASP A 495 -41.32 18.88 -6.87
N ASN A 496 -40.64 18.05 -7.65
CA ASN A 496 -41.07 16.68 -7.98
C ASN A 496 -40.42 15.58 -7.11
N TYR A 497 -39.64 15.93 -6.09
CA TYR A 497 -38.93 14.95 -5.26
C TYR A 497 -39.67 14.70 -3.94
N GLU A 498 -40.28 13.53 -3.77
CA GLU A 498 -40.78 13.07 -2.46
C GLU A 498 -39.59 12.96 -1.49
N SER A 499 -39.58 13.82 -0.48
CA SER A 499 -38.82 13.89 0.79
C SER A 499 -37.87 12.74 1.14
N GLY A 500 -36.90 12.43 0.28
CA GLY A 500 -35.72 11.65 0.62
C GLY A 500 -34.63 12.57 1.13
N ILE A 501 -34.49 12.69 2.46
CA ILE A 501 -33.45 13.49 3.11
C ILE A 501 -32.08 13.10 2.53
N ALA A 502 -31.46 13.98 1.76
CA ALA A 502 -30.11 13.78 1.24
C ALA A 502 -29.11 13.84 2.40
N VAL A 503 -28.72 12.66 2.88
CA VAL A 503 -27.72 12.51 3.94
C VAL A 503 -26.37 13.02 3.42
N VAL A 504 -25.90 14.13 3.99
CA VAL A 504 -24.54 14.65 3.74
C VAL A 504 -23.53 13.56 4.09
N PRO A 505 -22.66 13.11 3.16
CA PRO A 505 -21.71 12.05 3.45
C PRO A 505 -20.63 12.57 4.41
N ILE A 506 -20.60 11.98 5.60
CA ILE A 506 -19.59 12.26 6.63
C ILE A 506 -18.35 11.45 6.26
N ASP A 507 -17.18 12.10 6.24
CA ASP A 507 -15.88 11.45 6.05
C ASP A 507 -15.79 10.19 6.94
N PRO A 508 -15.45 9.01 6.39
CA PRO A 508 -15.37 7.75 7.14
C PRO A 508 -14.36 7.79 8.29
N HIS A 509 -13.30 8.60 8.21
CA HIS A 509 -12.41 8.83 9.35
C HIS A 509 -13.13 9.61 10.45
N ILE A 510 -13.96 10.60 10.09
CA ILE A 510 -14.81 11.32 11.04
C ILE A 510 -15.88 10.38 11.62
N GLN A 511 -16.46 9.47 10.83
CA GLN A 511 -17.41 8.47 11.35
C GLN A 511 -16.74 7.47 12.30
N LEU A 512 -15.54 6.99 11.98
CA LEU A 512 -14.78 6.08 12.84
C LEU A 512 -14.42 6.77 14.15
N VAL A 513 -13.94 8.02 14.09
CA VAL A 513 -13.68 8.84 15.27
C VAL A 513 -14.98 9.03 16.07
N LYS A 514 -16.10 9.41 15.44
CA LYS A 514 -17.40 9.55 16.12
C LYS A 514 -17.89 8.28 16.82
N GLN A 515 -17.53 7.09 16.31
CA GLN A 515 -17.90 5.82 16.93
C GLN A 515 -16.99 5.46 18.11
N VAL A 516 -15.71 5.81 18.05
CA VAL A 516 -14.71 5.46 19.07
C VAL A 516 -14.65 6.50 20.19
N LEU A 517 -14.83 7.78 19.87
CA LEU A 517 -14.68 8.89 20.82
C LEU A 517 -15.58 8.72 22.06
N PRO A 518 -16.88 8.35 21.97
CA PRO A 518 -17.71 8.12 23.15
C PRO A 518 -17.24 6.97 24.05
N LEU A 519 -16.46 6.03 23.51
CA LEU A 519 -15.96 4.85 24.24
C LEU A 519 -14.62 5.12 24.96
N VAL A 520 -13.95 6.21 24.59
CA VAL A 520 -12.54 6.48 24.96
C VAL A 520 -12.37 7.84 25.64
N GLU A 521 -13.31 8.76 25.46
CA GLU A 521 -13.32 10.08 26.09
C GLU A 521 -13.24 9.95 27.62
N GLY A 522 -12.30 10.68 28.23
CA GLY A 522 -12.10 10.66 29.68
C GLY A 522 -11.42 9.41 30.27
N THR A 523 -11.01 8.45 29.44
CA THR A 523 -10.26 7.26 29.90
C THR A 523 -8.77 7.54 30.05
N ARG A 524 -8.11 6.77 30.93
CA ARG A 524 -6.65 6.75 31.08
C ARG A 524 -6.07 5.68 30.17
N ILE A 525 -5.29 6.07 29.19
CA ILE A 525 -4.74 5.19 28.17
C ILE A 525 -3.23 5.07 28.37
N LEU A 526 -2.73 3.83 28.36
CA LEU A 526 -1.32 3.54 28.23
C LEU A 526 -1.03 2.99 26.84
N TYR A 527 -0.12 3.63 26.12
CA TYR A 527 0.41 3.11 24.87
C TYR A 527 1.76 2.43 25.08
N VAL A 528 1.89 1.19 24.64
CA VAL A 528 3.15 0.42 24.72
C VAL A 528 3.68 0.19 23.31
N GLY A 529 4.91 0.63 23.06
CA GLY A 529 5.59 0.47 21.77
C GLY A 529 7.09 0.22 21.90
N ASN A 530 7.81 0.19 20.79
CA ASN A 530 9.28 -0.01 20.76
C ASN A 530 10.07 1.30 20.69
N ARG A 531 9.41 2.43 20.39
CA ARG A 531 10.02 3.76 20.41
C ARG A 531 9.03 4.79 20.94
N GLU A 532 9.53 5.92 21.39
CA GLU A 532 8.72 7.14 21.55
C GLU A 532 8.39 7.73 20.18
N ASP A 533 7.12 8.09 20.00
CA ASP A 533 6.62 8.72 18.77
C ASP A 533 5.77 9.94 19.14
N PRO A 534 6.38 11.13 19.27
CA PRO A 534 5.68 12.32 19.77
C PRO A 534 4.61 12.83 18.80
N GLU A 535 4.77 12.61 17.49
CA GLU A 535 3.78 13.01 16.47
C GLU A 535 2.53 12.15 16.57
N LEU A 536 2.71 10.83 16.67
CA LEU A 536 1.60 9.90 16.90
C LEU A 536 0.91 10.17 18.24
N LYS A 537 1.68 10.43 19.30
CA LYS A 537 1.15 10.79 20.62
C LYS A 537 0.26 12.04 20.54
N ALA A 538 0.79 13.13 19.98
CA ALA A 538 0.03 14.38 19.81
C ALA A 538 -1.21 14.19 18.93
N SER A 539 -1.11 13.38 17.88
CA SER A 539 -2.24 13.06 17.02
C SER A 539 -3.32 12.25 17.75
N LEU A 540 -2.94 11.28 18.60
CA LEU A 540 -3.89 10.48 19.37
C LEU A 540 -4.55 11.32 20.48
N GLU A 541 -3.79 12.15 21.20
CA GLU A 541 -4.35 13.09 22.19
C GLU A 541 -5.39 14.02 21.57
N LYS A 542 -5.07 14.61 20.43
CA LYS A 542 -6.00 15.49 19.70
C LYS A 542 -7.27 14.77 19.22
N THR A 543 -7.16 13.48 18.89
CA THR A 543 -8.27 12.72 18.28
C THR A 543 -9.17 12.05 19.31
N LEU A 544 -8.57 11.43 20.33
CA LEU A 544 -9.26 10.60 21.31
C LEU A 544 -9.63 11.38 22.58
N GLN A 545 -8.99 12.52 22.83
CA GLN A 545 -9.18 13.35 24.02
C GLN A 545 -9.20 12.54 25.33
N PRO A 546 -8.17 11.69 25.58
CA PRO A 546 -8.10 10.89 26.81
C PRO A 546 -7.84 11.78 28.02
N LYS A 547 -8.23 11.31 29.21
CA LYS A 547 -7.89 11.98 30.49
C LYS A 547 -6.39 11.95 30.77
N LEU A 548 -5.73 10.88 30.32
CA LEU A 548 -4.28 10.70 30.42
C LEU A 548 -3.82 9.81 29.26
N LEU A 549 -2.77 10.20 28.54
CA LEU A 549 -2.08 9.35 27.57
C LEU A 549 -0.61 9.18 27.99
N ASP A 550 -0.34 8.05 28.64
CA ASP A 550 1.02 7.67 29.00
C ASP A 550 1.64 6.77 27.92
N TRP A 551 2.96 6.84 27.82
CA TRP A 551 3.74 6.10 26.83
C TRP A 551 4.79 5.24 27.53
N SER A 552 4.87 3.97 27.17
CA SER A 552 5.91 3.07 27.65
C SER A 552 6.65 2.43 26.48
N ILE A 553 7.97 2.41 26.59
CA ILE A 553 8.87 1.84 25.60
C ILE A 553 9.30 0.45 26.07
N LYS A 554 9.35 -0.51 25.16
CA LYS A 554 9.97 -1.81 25.37
C LYS A 554 11.43 -1.66 25.85
N GLY A 555 11.75 -2.26 26.99
CA GLY A 555 13.12 -2.28 27.53
C GLY A 555 13.19 -2.00 29.03
N LYS A 556 14.10 -1.11 29.45
CA LYS A 556 14.30 -0.74 30.87
C LYS A 556 13.03 -0.09 31.43
N GLY A 557 12.51 -0.64 32.52
CA GLY A 557 11.28 -0.15 33.18
C GLY A 557 10.01 -0.93 32.84
N MET A 558 10.05 -1.91 31.92
CA MET A 558 8.86 -2.71 31.57
C MET A 558 8.28 -3.48 32.77
N ASN A 559 9.12 -3.93 33.70
CA ASN A 559 8.66 -4.56 34.93
C ASN A 559 7.84 -3.60 35.80
N ASP A 560 8.20 -2.33 35.80
CA ASP A 560 7.48 -1.30 36.56
C ASP A 560 6.20 -0.93 35.83
N THR A 561 6.23 -0.79 34.50
CA THR A 561 5.00 -0.61 33.68
C THR A 561 3.99 -1.74 33.92
N VAL A 562 4.44 -3.00 33.92
CA VAL A 562 3.58 -4.16 34.22
C VAL A 562 2.97 -4.05 35.61
N LYS A 563 3.75 -3.64 36.63
CA LYS A 563 3.22 -3.40 37.98
C LYS A 563 2.21 -2.24 38.01
N THR A 564 2.46 -1.16 37.29
CA THR A 564 1.54 -0.01 37.20
C THR A 564 0.23 -0.38 36.51
N ILE A 565 0.27 -1.27 35.51
CA ILE A 565 -0.93 -1.85 34.91
C ILE A 565 -1.68 -2.71 35.93
N GLU A 566 -0.97 -3.56 36.70
CA GLU A 566 -1.58 -4.39 37.73
C GLU A 566 -2.23 -3.58 38.86
N THR A 567 -1.80 -2.35 39.14
CA THR A 567 -2.41 -1.44 40.12
C THR A 567 -3.65 -0.68 39.59
N SER A 568 -4.18 -1.05 38.42
CA SER A 568 -5.37 -0.42 37.79
C SER A 568 -5.22 1.10 37.55
N SER A 569 -4.00 1.55 37.28
CA SER A 569 -3.71 2.96 37.02
C SER A 569 -4.19 3.44 35.64
N TYR A 570 -4.55 2.51 34.75
CA TYR A 570 -5.04 2.77 33.40
C TYR A 570 -6.37 2.04 33.16
N ASP A 571 -7.16 2.53 32.23
CA ASP A 571 -8.44 1.92 31.85
C ASP A 571 -8.29 1.11 30.55
N ILE A 572 -7.43 1.60 29.65
CA ILE A 572 -7.13 0.98 28.35
C ILE A 572 -5.62 0.87 28.15
N VAL A 573 -5.15 -0.29 27.68
CA VAL A 573 -3.75 -0.50 27.27
C VAL A 573 -3.70 -0.82 25.78
N LEU A 574 -3.11 0.08 25.00
CA LEU A 574 -2.83 -0.09 23.58
C LEU A 574 -1.45 -0.74 23.42
N CYS A 575 -1.40 -1.96 22.89
CA CYS A 575 -0.16 -2.69 22.68
C CYS A 575 0.18 -2.74 21.19
N ALA A 576 1.31 -2.15 20.79
CA ALA A 576 1.80 -2.16 19.41
C ALA A 576 2.39 -3.53 19.02
N THR A 577 1.52 -4.47 18.64
CA THR A 577 1.92 -5.81 18.20
C THR A 577 2.75 -5.73 16.91
N GLY A 578 3.81 -6.53 16.80
CA GLY A 578 4.80 -6.45 15.72
C GLY A 578 6.08 -5.67 16.07
N PHE A 579 6.05 -4.86 17.13
CA PHE A 579 7.25 -4.22 17.70
C PHE A 579 7.62 -4.78 19.08
N ILE A 580 6.67 -5.38 19.78
CA ILE A 580 6.83 -5.96 21.11
C ILE A 580 7.07 -7.47 20.98
N ASP A 581 7.97 -8.01 21.80
CA ASP A 581 8.23 -9.45 21.88
C ASP A 581 7.13 -10.18 22.66
N HIS A 582 6.94 -11.45 22.36
CA HIS A 582 5.83 -12.24 22.88
C HIS A 582 5.86 -12.42 24.41
N GLU A 583 7.05 -12.45 25.01
CA GLU A 583 7.16 -12.56 26.48
C GLU A 583 6.60 -11.30 27.14
N THR A 584 7.00 -10.13 26.64
CA THR A 584 6.45 -8.83 27.07
C THR A 584 4.95 -8.73 26.81
N ASP A 585 4.46 -9.13 25.64
CA ASP A 585 3.02 -9.08 25.31
C ASP A 585 2.19 -9.96 26.25
N LYS A 586 2.64 -11.20 26.53
CA LYS A 586 1.98 -12.10 27.49
C LYS A 586 1.92 -11.50 28.89
N ARG A 587 3.01 -10.87 29.33
CA ARG A 587 3.08 -10.23 30.65
C ARG A 587 2.11 -9.07 30.76
N ILE A 588 2.00 -8.24 29.72
CA ILE A 588 1.04 -7.14 29.64
C ILE A 588 -0.39 -7.68 29.64
N ARG A 589 -0.71 -8.68 28.79
CA ARG A 589 -2.05 -9.30 28.76
C ARG A 589 -2.44 -9.93 30.10
N LYS A 590 -1.48 -10.53 30.80
CA LYS A 590 -1.72 -11.10 32.15
C LYS A 590 -1.98 -10.00 33.18
N ALA A 591 -1.23 -8.90 33.11
CA ALA A 591 -1.41 -7.75 33.98
C ALA A 591 -2.76 -7.07 33.76
N THR A 592 -3.15 -6.80 32.51
CA THR A 592 -4.45 -6.19 32.18
C THR A 592 -5.61 -7.07 32.62
N LYS A 593 -5.49 -8.40 32.45
CA LYS A 593 -6.52 -9.35 32.93
C LYS A 593 -6.64 -9.34 34.46
N LYS A 594 -5.54 -9.13 35.19
CA LYS A 594 -5.51 -9.08 36.65
C LYS A 594 -6.09 -7.76 37.20
N SER A 595 -5.86 -6.65 36.51
CA SER A 595 -6.35 -5.32 36.90
C SER A 595 -7.74 -4.98 36.34
N GLY A 596 -8.26 -5.78 35.42
CA GLY A 596 -9.54 -5.54 34.74
C GLY A 596 -9.48 -4.50 33.62
N CYS A 597 -8.28 -4.05 33.22
CA CYS A 597 -8.10 -3.07 32.14
C CYS A 597 -8.37 -3.70 30.76
N THR A 598 -8.89 -2.91 29.83
CA THR A 598 -9.10 -3.40 28.45
C THR A 598 -7.76 -3.42 27.70
N TYR A 599 -7.38 -4.61 27.22
CA TYR A 599 -6.23 -4.77 26.36
C TYR A 599 -6.65 -4.67 24.89
N VAL A 600 -5.96 -3.84 24.12
CA VAL A 600 -6.20 -3.64 22.70
C VAL A 600 -4.91 -3.89 21.92
N SER A 601 -4.92 -4.90 21.05
CA SER A 601 -3.80 -5.16 20.15
C SER A 601 -3.88 -4.26 18.92
N VAL A 602 -2.81 -3.53 18.64
CA VAL A 602 -2.69 -2.63 17.50
C VAL A 602 -1.46 -3.02 16.69
N TYR A 603 -1.62 -3.42 15.44
CA TYR A 603 -0.47 -3.81 14.63
C TYR A 603 0.39 -2.59 14.26
N LYS A 604 1.70 -2.66 14.52
CA LYS A 604 2.71 -1.62 14.27
C LYS A 604 2.33 -0.21 14.77
N GLY A 605 1.35 -0.08 15.66
CA GLY A 605 1.09 1.17 16.36
C GLY A 605 0.57 2.35 15.53
N ARG A 606 -0.01 2.14 14.34
CA ARG A 606 -0.47 3.27 13.49
C ARG A 606 -1.76 3.91 14.01
N ARG A 607 -1.99 5.20 13.71
CA ARG A 607 -3.19 5.94 14.18
C ARG A 607 -4.51 5.28 13.77
N THR A 608 -4.65 4.88 12.51
CA THR A 608 -5.85 4.20 11.98
C THR A 608 -6.01 2.82 12.60
N ALA A 609 -4.90 2.08 12.78
CA ALA A 609 -4.88 0.80 13.47
C ALA A 609 -5.30 0.93 14.94
N CYS A 610 -4.88 2.00 15.64
CA CYS A 610 -5.34 2.29 17.01
C CYS A 610 -6.86 2.48 17.05
N LEU A 611 -7.42 3.30 16.14
CA LEU A 611 -8.87 3.54 16.08
C LEU A 611 -9.66 2.26 15.73
N GLN A 612 -9.15 1.45 14.81
CA GLN A 612 -9.77 0.19 14.43
C GLN A 612 -9.70 -0.85 15.56
N GLY A 613 -8.56 -0.96 16.24
CA GLY A 613 -8.37 -1.83 17.40
C GLY A 613 -9.31 -1.44 18.55
N LEU A 614 -9.38 -0.14 18.87
CA LEU A 614 -10.31 0.39 19.88
C LEU A 614 -11.76 0.05 19.52
N LYS A 615 -12.17 0.27 18.28
CA LYS A 615 -13.51 -0.11 17.82
C LYS A 615 -13.76 -1.62 17.95
N ARG A 616 -12.81 -2.46 17.55
CA ARG A 616 -12.94 -3.93 17.58
C ARG A 616 -13.12 -4.45 19.00
N ASP A 617 -12.32 -3.95 19.94
CA ASP A 617 -12.20 -4.54 21.26
C ASP A 617 -13.15 -3.88 22.28
N LEU A 618 -13.41 -2.57 22.16
CA LEU A 618 -14.37 -1.88 23.05
C LEU A 618 -15.83 -2.11 22.65
N ALA A 619 -16.14 -2.32 21.36
CA ALA A 619 -17.52 -2.63 20.94
C ALA A 619 -18.00 -4.02 21.42
N ARG A 620 -17.08 -4.87 21.90
CA ARG A 620 -17.38 -6.22 22.40
C ARG A 620 -17.55 -6.29 23.92
N VAL A 621 -17.13 -5.27 24.65
CA VAL A 621 -17.25 -5.22 26.11
C VAL A 621 -18.55 -4.49 26.45
N PRO A 622 -19.57 -5.14 27.05
CA PRO A 622 -20.72 -4.40 27.56
C PRO A 622 -20.21 -3.44 28.64
N CYS A 623 -20.39 -2.14 28.42
CA CYS A 623 -20.04 -1.12 29.39
C CYS A 623 -20.78 -1.42 30.71
N HIS A 624 -20.06 -1.89 31.73
CA HIS A 624 -20.55 -1.80 33.09
C HIS A 624 -20.56 -0.31 33.46
N GLN A 625 -21.77 0.25 33.53
CA GLN A 625 -22.02 1.51 34.23
C GLN A 625 -21.76 1.34 35.72
#